data_AF-A0A212RVP2-F1
#
_entry.id   AF-A0A212RVP2-F1
#
_cell.length_a   1.000
_cell.length_b   1.000
_cell.length_c   1.000
_cell.angle_alpha   90.00
_cell.angle_beta   90.00
_cell.angle_gamma   90.00
#
_symmetry.space_group_name_H-M   'P 1'
#
loop_
_entity.id
_entity.type
_entity.pdbx_description
1 polymer ?
#
loop_
_entity_poly.entity_id
_entity_poly.type
_entity_poly.pdbx_seq_one_letter_code
_entity_poly.pdbx_strand_id
1 'polypeptide(L)' 'MRPDKPPRWRMTLSYRGESGLKPASYEAADQDEVLDVFETDPNRDAVEFIDLVLLPRQPVAAPQPEQA' A
#
# COMPACT_ATOMS: atom_id res chain seq x y z
N MET A 1 -17.35 -20.72 -3.44
CA MET A 1 -16.66 -19.75 -2.57
C MET A 1 -15.86 -18.83 -3.48
N ARG A 2 -16.06 -17.51 -3.41
CA ARG A 2 -15.26 -16.56 -4.22
C ARG A 2 -13.81 -16.63 -3.71
N PRO A 3 -12.79 -16.55 -4.57
CA PRO A 3 -11.41 -16.56 -4.09
C PRO A 3 -11.19 -15.28 -3.29
N ASP A 4 -11.13 -15.39 -1.97
CA ASP A 4 -10.72 -14.29 -1.12
C ASP A 4 -9.31 -13.87 -1.52
N LYS A 5 -9.10 -12.60 -1.87
CA LYS A 5 -7.73 -12.09 -1.98
C LYS A 5 -7.09 -12.18 -0.59
N PRO A 6 -5.84 -12.65 -0.48
CA PRO A 6 -5.16 -12.67 0.80
C PRO A 6 -5.08 -11.25 1.38
N PRO A 7 -5.00 -11.12 2.71
CA PRO A 7 -4.78 -9.82 3.34
C PRO A 7 -3.52 -9.17 2.74
N ARG A 8 -3.54 -7.86 2.54
CA ARG A 8 -2.40 -7.06 2.05
C ARG A 8 -2.00 -6.05 3.09
N TRP A 9 -0.75 -5.62 3.07
CA TRP A 9 -0.26 -4.49 3.82
C TRP A 9 -0.43 -3.22 3.00
N ARG A 10 -0.83 -2.12 3.65
CA ARG A 10 -0.72 -0.78 3.10
C ARG A 10 0.35 -0.04 3.85
N MET A 11 1.37 0.41 3.13
CA MET A 11 2.42 1.29 3.62
C MET A 11 2.16 2.72 3.16
N THR A 12 2.15 3.66 4.09
CA THR A 12 2.14 5.08 3.78
C THR A 12 3.46 5.70 4.23
N LEU A 13 4.19 6.29 3.28
CA LEU A 13 5.40 7.07 3.52
C LEU A 13 5.00 8.52 3.69
N SER A 14 5.18 9.06 4.89
CA SER A 14 5.00 10.48 5.19
C SER A 14 6.36 11.16 5.19
N TYR A 15 6.56 12.11 4.30
CA TYR A 15 7.83 12.82 4.16
C TYR A 15 7.87 14.07 5.04
N ARG A 16 9.08 14.48 5.45
CA ARG A 16 9.31 15.71 6.20
C ARG A 16 8.73 16.90 5.46
N GLY A 17 8.09 17.82 6.19
CA GLY A 17 7.45 19.01 5.60
C GLY A 17 8.38 19.87 4.75
N GLU A 18 9.69 19.89 5.07
CA GLU A 18 10.72 20.63 4.33
C GLU A 18 11.00 20.06 2.92
N SER A 19 10.64 18.79 2.67
CA SER A 19 10.83 18.15 1.36
C SER A 19 9.80 18.60 0.32
N GLY A 20 8.66 19.16 0.76
CA GLY A 20 7.53 19.49 -0.13
C GLY A 20 6.86 18.29 -0.79
N LEU A 21 7.27 17.07 -0.47
CA LEU A 21 6.70 15.84 -1.03
C LEU A 21 5.37 15.51 -0.35
N LYS A 22 4.40 15.08 -1.16
CA LYS A 22 3.13 14.57 -0.64
C LYS A 22 3.33 13.13 -0.13
N PRO A 23 2.60 12.71 0.91
CA PRO A 23 2.65 11.32 1.35
C PRO A 23 2.35 10.35 0.21
N ALA A 24 3.10 9.25 0.15
CA ALA A 24 2.92 8.20 -0.84
C ALA A 24 2.34 6.94 -0.17
N SER A 25 1.47 6.21 -0.87
CA SER A 25 0.86 4.99 -0.34
C SER A 25 1.02 3.82 -1.31
N TYR A 26 1.41 2.68 -0.78
CA TYR A 26 1.71 1.45 -1.51
C TYR A 26 1.01 0.27 -0.86
N GLU A 27 0.58 -0.70 -1.67
CA GLU A 27 0.10 -1.98 -1.16
C GLU A 27 1.16 -3.06 -1.38
N ALA A 28 1.42 -3.87 -0.36
CA ALA A 28 2.38 -4.97 -0.36
C ALA A 28 1.71 -6.28 0.08
N ALA A 29 2.18 -7.44 -0.38
CA ALA A 29 1.62 -8.73 -0.01
C ALA A 29 2.04 -9.13 1.41
N ASP A 30 3.25 -8.75 1.81
CA ASP A 30 3.90 -9.13 3.06
C ASP A 30 4.90 -8.06 3.51
N GLN A 31 5.59 -8.31 4.62
CA GLN A 31 6.53 -7.36 5.20
C GLN A 31 7.84 -7.23 4.40
N ASP A 32 8.24 -8.26 3.65
CA ASP A 32 9.44 -8.21 2.82
C ASP A 32 9.21 -7.27 1.62
N GLU A 33 8.04 -7.39 0.96
CA GLU A 33 7.66 -6.46 -0.12
C GLU A 33 7.49 -5.01 0.39
N VAL A 34 7.01 -4.81 1.63
CA VAL A 34 6.99 -3.48 2.27
C VAL A 34 8.40 -2.90 2.37
N LEU A 35 9.37 -3.71 2.82
CA LEU A 35 10.75 -3.28 2.98
C LEU A 35 11.37 -2.94 1.63
N ASP A 36 11.19 -3.78 0.62
CA ASP A 36 11.68 -3.52 -0.74
C ASP A 36 11.16 -2.19 -1.31
N VAL A 37 9.87 -1.89 -1.12
CA VAL A 37 9.29 -0.62 -1.58
C VAL A 37 9.93 0.57 -0.86
N PHE A 38 10.19 0.46 0.44
CA PHE A 38 10.86 1.54 1.18
C PHE A 38 12.33 1.70 0.77
N GLU A 39 13.06 0.60 0.57
CA GLU A 39 14.47 0.64 0.18
C GLU A 39 14.69 1.18 -1.23
N THR A 40 13.70 1.02 -2.12
CA THR A 40 13.74 1.50 -3.50
C THR A 40 13.14 2.91 -3.68
N ASP A 41 12.57 3.53 -2.63
CA ASP A 41 12.03 4.89 -2.72
C ASP A 41 13.17 5.91 -2.90
N PRO A 42 13.15 6.72 -3.98
CA PRO A 42 14.22 7.68 -4.26
C PRO A 42 14.30 8.83 -3.25
N ASN A 43 13.25 8.99 -2.42
CA ASN A 43 13.14 9.99 -1.37
C ASN A 43 13.15 9.36 0.02
N ARG A 44 13.66 8.11 0.19
CA ARG A 44 13.64 7.42 1.49
C ARG A 44 14.24 8.27 2.61
N ASP A 45 15.30 9.02 2.31
CA ASP A 45 15.99 9.86 3.29
C ASP A 45 15.12 11.04 3.75
N ALA A 46 14.09 11.41 2.98
CA ALA A 46 13.13 12.44 3.34
C ALA A 46 11.94 11.91 4.15
N VAL A 47 11.81 10.60 4.35
CA VAL A 47 10.71 10.00 5.12
C VAL A 47 10.84 10.35 6.59
N GLU A 48 9.75 10.83 7.18
CA GLU A 48 9.63 11.17 8.60
C GLU A 48 8.90 10.08 9.37
N PHE A 49 7.82 9.54 8.79
CA PHE A 49 7.00 8.48 9.39
C PHE A 49 6.60 7.44 8.35
N ILE A 50 6.49 6.19 8.80
CA ILE A 50 5.95 5.08 8.01
C ILE A 50 4.76 4.51 8.76
N ASP A 51 3.58 4.57 8.15
CA ASP A 51 2.38 3.92 8.65
C ASP A 51 2.17 2.58 7.93
N LEU A 52 2.06 1.50 8.71
CA LEU A 52 1.77 0.16 8.21
C LEU A 52 0.41 -0.32 8.72
N VAL A 53 -0.48 -0.63 7.79
CA VAL A 53 -1.84 -1.11 8.10
C VAL A 53 -2.09 -2.43 7.38
N LEU A 54 -2.46 -3.47 8.13
CA LEU A 54 -2.95 -4.71 7.55
C LEU A 54 -4.38 -4.49 7.02
N LEU A 55 -4.53 -4.53 5.70
CA LEU A 55 -5.82 -4.49 5.04
C LEU A 55 -6.48 -5.88 5.15
N PRO A 56 -7.74 -5.93 5.62
CA PRO A 56 -8.48 -7.18 5.67
C PRO A 56 -8.71 -7.74 4.27
N ARG A 57 -9.03 -9.03 4.20
CA ARG A 57 -9.38 -9.70 2.93
C ARG A 57 -10.48 -8.91 2.22
N GLN A 58 -10.19 -8.50 0.99
CA GLN A 58 -11.16 -7.83 0.14
C GLN A 58 -12.02 -8.89 -0.54
N PRO A 59 -13.35 -8.84 -0.43
CA PRO A 59 -14.21 -9.68 -1.25
C PRO A 59 -13.97 -9.29 -2.72
N VAL A 60 -13.67 -10.27 -3.58
CA VAL A 60 -13.59 -10.01 -5.02
C VAL A 60 -14.94 -9.47 -5.47
N ALA A 61 -14.94 -8.22 -5.94
CA ALA A 61 -16.11 -7.60 -6.53
C ALA A 61 -16.66 -8.55 -7.60
N ALA A 62 -17.94 -8.90 -7.49
CA ALA A 62 -18.59 -9.70 -8.52
C ALA A 62 -18.44 -8.95 -9.86
N PRO A 63 -18.18 -9.64 -10.98
CA PRO A 63 -18.22 -9.00 -12.28
C PRO A 63 -19.56 -8.27 -12.39
N GLN A 64 -19.52 -6.95 -12.57
CA GLN A 64 -20.73 -6.18 -12.83
C GLN A 64 -21.36 -6.76 -14.10
N PRO A 65 -22.66 -7.10 -14.12
CA PRO A 65 -23.30 -7.46 -15.37
C PRO A 65 -23.18 -6.26 -16.31
N GLU A 66 -22.50 -6.46 -17.44
CA GLU A 66 -22.51 -5.54 -18.57
C GLU A 66 -23.98 -5.26 -18.90
N GLN A 67 -24.41 -4.00 -18.80
CA GLN A 67 -25.80 -3.62 -18.99
C GLN A 67 -26.20 -3.96 -20.43
N ALA A 68 -27.16 -4.89 -20.57
CA ALA A 68 -27.79 -5.28 -21.82
C ALA A 68 -28.79 -4.22 -22.31
#